data_AF-A0A7X7SJF2-F1
#
_entry.id   AF-A0A7X7SJF2-F1
#
_cell.length_a   1.000
_cell.length_b   1.000
_cell.length_c   1.000
_cell.angle_alpha   90.00
_cell.angle_beta   90.00
_cell.angle_gamma   90.00
#
_symmetry.space_group_name_H-M   'P 1'
#
loop_
_entity.id
_entity.type
_entity.pdbx_description
1 polymer ?
#
loop_
_entity_poly.entity_id
_entity_poly.type
_entity_poly.pdbx_seq_one_letter_code
_entity_poly.pdbx_strand_id
1 'polypeptide(L)'
;MRNSRILMLAGALLLGGCQELDVANPNLPDRERATANPADVQALISTQMLLFFRNAQVNYPNGSLTAMVDNTTGGFLDYAVAELSEEPRSAWNNSPLNTRRAVNDQPFGWMYDVISNVNDGLSAMNEGLEIIVDGEDHTPRARAFAKLLQGLAYGYLGLLFDKAVIVTEFDDLEEKDLTEYEPYPVVIDTALSMIDEAIAIMEANAFT
;
A
#
# COMPACT_ATOMS: atom_id res chain seq x y z
N MET A 1 33.90 39.62 38.64
CA MET A 1 34.78 38.65 37.92
C MET A 1 34.36 37.18 38.11
N ARG A 2 33.86 36.74 39.29
CA ARG A 2 33.45 35.34 39.53
C ARG A 2 32.19 34.90 38.76
N ASN A 3 31.21 35.79 38.58
CA ASN A 3 29.95 35.47 37.89
C ASN A 3 30.10 35.38 36.35
N SER A 4 31.05 36.12 35.77
CA SER A 4 31.31 36.08 34.33
C SER A 4 31.94 34.76 33.87
N ARG A 5 32.72 34.10 34.74
CA ARG A 5 33.33 32.78 34.46
C ARG A 5 32.31 31.64 34.49
N ILE A 6 31.27 31.75 35.32
CA ILE A 6 30.19 30.74 35.41
C ILE A 6 29.26 30.85 34.19
N LEU A 7 28.96 32.07 33.73
CA LEU A 7 28.18 32.31 32.52
C LEU A 7 28.90 31.82 31.24
N MET A 8 30.22 31.98 31.15
CA MET A 8 30.98 31.44 30.01
C MET A 8 31.01 29.91 30.00
N LEU A 9 31.09 29.26 31.16
CA LEU A 9 31.13 27.80 31.25
C LEU A 9 29.76 27.18 30.92
N ALA A 10 28.66 27.82 31.32
CA ALA A 10 27.29 27.40 30.96
C ALA A 10 26.99 27.59 29.46
N GLY A 11 27.53 28.64 28.83
CA GLY A 11 27.38 28.86 27.38
C GLY A 11 28.12 27.82 26.52
N ALA A 12 29.28 27.33 26.98
CA ALA A 12 30.04 26.30 26.26
C ALA A 12 29.37 24.91 26.30
N LEU A 13 28.64 24.58 27.37
CA LEU A 13 27.90 23.33 27.51
C LEU A 13 26.63 23.27 26.62
N LEU A 14 26.02 24.42 26.31
CA LEU A 14 24.85 24.49 25.42
C LEU A 14 25.21 24.33 23.93
N LEU A 15 26.46 24.61 23.55
CA LEU A 15 26.94 24.46 22.17
C LEU A 15 27.44 23.05 21.82
N GLY A 16 27.64 22.17 22.83
CA GLY A 16 28.05 20.78 22.63
C GLY A 16 26.92 19.76 22.56
N GLY A 17 25.66 20.18 22.82
CA GLY A 17 24.50 19.28 22.92
C GLY A 17 23.78 19.03 21.59
N CYS A 18 23.97 19.88 20.58
CA CYS A 18 23.46 19.70 19.23
C CYS A 18 24.59 19.25 18.30
N GLN A 19 25.12 18.04 18.50
CA GLN A 19 25.74 17.35 17.39
C GLN A 19 24.62 16.71 16.58
N GLU A 20 24.43 17.16 15.33
CA GLU A 20 23.75 16.34 14.34
C GLU A 20 24.52 15.03 14.25
N LEU A 21 23.91 13.97 14.77
CA LEU A 21 24.38 12.62 14.60
C LEU A 21 24.06 12.22 13.16
N ASP A 22 24.91 12.63 12.21
CA ASP A 22 24.94 12.10 10.85
C ASP A 22 25.53 10.67 10.86
N VAL A 23 24.94 9.82 11.72
CA VAL A 23 25.19 8.40 11.71
C VAL A 23 24.24 7.84 10.69
N ALA A 24 24.73 7.68 9.45
CA ALA A 24 24.00 7.06 8.36
C ALA A 24 23.37 5.76 8.86
N ASN A 25 22.04 5.71 8.94
CA ASN A 25 21.33 4.51 9.33
C ASN A 25 21.32 3.57 8.12
N PRO A 26 22.10 2.47 8.13
CA PRO A 26 22.16 1.56 7.00
C PRO A 26 20.82 0.83 6.80
N ASN A 27 19.87 0.93 7.73
CA ASN A 27 18.57 0.29 7.65
C ASN A 27 17.45 1.27 7.26
N LEU A 28 17.78 2.48 6.79
CA LEU A 28 16.76 3.32 6.18
C LEU A 28 16.10 2.57 5.01
N PRO A 29 14.76 2.56 4.93
CA PRO A 29 14.07 2.08 3.74
C PRO A 29 14.60 2.86 2.54
N ASP A 30 15.09 2.14 1.54
CA ASP A 30 15.69 2.69 0.34
C ASP A 30 15.17 1.86 -0.84
N ARG A 31 14.37 2.52 -1.69
CA ARG A 31 13.75 1.91 -2.87
C ARG A 31 14.82 1.39 -3.82
N GLU A 32 15.85 2.18 -4.11
CA GLU A 32 16.91 1.81 -5.05
C GLU A 32 17.62 0.54 -4.59
N ARG A 33 17.93 0.44 -3.30
CA ARG A 33 18.53 -0.77 -2.74
C ARG A 33 17.57 -1.97 -2.76
N ALA A 34 16.30 -1.76 -2.41
CA ALA A 34 15.30 -2.83 -2.38
C ALA A 34 15.01 -3.39 -3.79
N THR A 35 15.18 -2.58 -4.82
CA THR A 35 14.93 -2.95 -6.22
C THR A 35 16.20 -3.15 -7.04
N ALA A 36 17.39 -3.18 -6.42
CA ALA A 36 18.67 -3.33 -7.14
C ALA A 36 18.88 -4.73 -7.76
N ASN A 37 18.25 -5.76 -7.19
CA ASN A 37 18.45 -7.15 -7.58
C ASN A 37 17.18 -7.73 -8.22
N PRO A 38 17.24 -8.27 -9.45
CA PRO A 38 16.06 -8.81 -10.12
C PRO A 38 15.33 -9.92 -9.37
N ALA A 39 16.06 -10.76 -8.62
CA ALA A 39 15.45 -11.81 -7.81
C ALA A 39 14.61 -11.23 -6.66
N ASP A 40 15.07 -10.14 -6.06
CA ASP A 40 14.38 -9.45 -4.97
C ASP A 40 13.12 -8.74 -5.50
N VAL A 41 13.20 -8.10 -6.68
CA VAL A 41 12.04 -7.51 -7.36
C VAL A 41 10.99 -8.59 -7.71
N GLN A 42 11.41 -9.73 -8.26
CA GLN A 42 10.49 -10.83 -8.56
C GLN A 42 9.82 -11.35 -7.28
N ALA A 43 10.57 -11.52 -6.19
CA ALA A 43 10.05 -11.95 -4.90
C ALA A 43 9.06 -10.94 -4.31
N LEU A 44 9.39 -9.64 -4.40
CA LEU A 44 8.56 -8.54 -3.94
C LEU A 44 7.20 -8.57 -4.63
N ILE A 45 7.18 -8.62 -5.98
CA ILE A 45 5.95 -8.66 -6.79
C ILE A 45 5.16 -9.95 -6.49
N SER A 46 5.81 -11.12 -6.53
CA SER A 46 5.12 -12.41 -6.41
C SER A 46 4.40 -12.59 -5.08
N THR A 47 4.94 -12.03 -3.99
CA THR A 47 4.35 -12.11 -2.64
C THR A 47 3.05 -11.30 -2.53
N GLN A 48 2.83 -10.32 -3.39
CA GLN A 48 1.69 -9.42 -3.29
C GLN A 48 0.34 -10.11 -3.55
N MET A 49 0.30 -11.22 -4.30
CA MET A 49 -0.94 -12.00 -4.44
C MET A 49 -1.41 -12.59 -3.12
N LEU A 50 -0.49 -13.09 -2.30
CA LEU A 50 -0.83 -13.59 -0.97
C LEU A 50 -1.33 -12.45 -0.07
N LEU A 51 -0.68 -11.29 -0.14
CA LEU A 51 -1.10 -10.11 0.62
C LEU A 51 -2.47 -9.61 0.16
N PHE A 52 -2.69 -9.40 -1.13
CA PHE A 52 -3.98 -9.05 -1.70
C PHE A 52 -5.07 -10.01 -1.23
N PHE A 53 -4.86 -11.33 -1.42
CA PHE A 53 -5.86 -12.33 -1.05
C PHE A 53 -6.16 -12.29 0.46
N ARG A 54 -5.12 -12.21 1.30
CA ARG A 54 -5.29 -12.11 2.75
C ARG A 54 -6.05 -10.83 3.13
N ASN A 55 -5.67 -9.71 2.55
CA ASN A 55 -6.22 -8.39 2.88
C ASN A 55 -7.67 -8.24 2.40
N ALA A 56 -8.05 -8.88 1.29
CA ALA A 56 -9.41 -8.89 0.77
C ALA A 56 -10.34 -9.88 1.48
N GLN A 57 -9.80 -10.99 2.00
CA GLN A 57 -10.61 -12.11 2.49
C GLN A 57 -10.63 -12.26 4.02
N VAL A 58 -9.62 -11.78 4.73
CA VAL A 58 -9.50 -12.01 6.18
C VAL A 58 -10.18 -10.91 6.97
N ASN A 59 -10.90 -11.28 8.03
CA ASN A 59 -11.40 -10.43 9.12
C ASN A 59 -12.12 -9.12 8.73
N TYR A 60 -11.37 -8.11 8.28
CA TYR A 60 -11.81 -6.76 7.99
C TYR A 60 -11.75 -6.48 6.47
N PRO A 61 -12.84 -6.09 5.81
CA PRO A 61 -14.22 -5.99 6.28
C PRO A 61 -15.02 -7.28 6.07
N ASN A 62 -14.38 -8.40 5.67
CA ASN A 62 -15.09 -9.61 5.23
C ASN A 62 -16.12 -10.13 6.25
N GLY A 63 -15.76 -10.17 7.53
CA GLY A 63 -16.68 -10.60 8.60
C GLY A 63 -17.94 -9.74 8.67
N SER A 64 -17.78 -8.41 8.66
CA SER A 64 -18.91 -7.48 8.62
C SER A 64 -19.71 -7.55 7.32
N LEU A 65 -19.06 -7.66 6.16
CA LEU A 65 -19.75 -7.70 4.86
C LEU A 65 -20.60 -8.96 4.72
N THR A 66 -20.09 -10.12 5.17
CA THR A 66 -20.85 -11.38 5.15
C THR A 66 -22.05 -11.36 6.08
N ALA A 67 -21.95 -10.66 7.21
CA ALA A 67 -23.06 -10.48 8.13
C ALA A 67 -24.10 -9.48 7.61
N MET A 68 -23.66 -8.40 6.95
CA MET A 68 -24.55 -7.42 6.32
C MET A 68 -25.47 -8.01 5.26
N VAL A 69 -25.05 -9.08 4.60
CA VAL A 69 -25.82 -9.80 3.56
C VAL A 69 -26.55 -11.04 4.11
N ASP A 70 -26.67 -11.17 5.42
CA ASP A 70 -27.36 -12.27 6.13
C ASP A 70 -26.80 -13.67 5.83
N ASN A 71 -25.55 -13.75 5.34
CA ASN A 71 -24.88 -15.04 5.11
C ASN A 71 -24.25 -15.60 6.40
N THR A 72 -23.93 -14.72 7.34
CA THR A 72 -23.46 -15.06 8.69
C THR A 72 -24.22 -14.26 9.73
N THR A 73 -24.36 -14.79 10.94
CA THR A 73 -24.92 -14.06 12.10
C THR A 73 -23.93 -14.14 13.25
N GLY A 74 -23.76 -13.04 13.98
CA GLY A 74 -22.86 -12.98 15.12
C GLY A 74 -23.31 -11.95 16.13
N GLY A 75 -23.41 -12.34 17.40
CA GLY A 75 -23.68 -11.42 18.52
C GLY A 75 -22.42 -10.79 19.11
N PHE A 76 -21.24 -11.08 18.55
CA PHE A 76 -19.97 -10.56 19.02
C PHE A 76 -19.67 -9.23 18.34
N LEU A 77 -19.00 -8.34 19.07
CA LEU A 77 -18.67 -7.01 18.58
C LEU A 77 -17.49 -7.03 17.59
N ASP A 78 -16.73 -8.13 17.54
CA ASP A 78 -15.52 -8.27 16.72
C ASP A 78 -15.82 -8.08 15.24
N TYR A 79 -14.85 -7.48 14.53
CA TYR A 79 -14.98 -7.17 13.10
C TYR A 79 -16.19 -6.29 12.74
N ALA A 80 -16.74 -5.56 13.72
CA ALA A 80 -17.97 -4.76 13.63
C ALA A 80 -19.20 -5.52 13.14
N VAL A 81 -19.23 -6.84 13.30
CA VAL A 81 -20.34 -7.70 12.84
C VAL A 81 -21.66 -7.20 13.41
N ALA A 82 -21.76 -7.07 14.73
CA ALA A 82 -23.00 -6.62 15.38
C ALA A 82 -23.44 -5.19 15.00
N GLU A 83 -22.50 -4.26 14.79
CA GLU A 83 -22.81 -2.86 14.44
C GLU A 83 -23.34 -2.75 13.00
N LEU A 84 -22.75 -3.51 12.06
CA LEU A 84 -23.11 -3.45 10.64
C LEU A 84 -24.25 -4.40 10.25
N SER A 85 -24.53 -5.43 11.05
CA SER A 85 -25.66 -6.36 10.82
C SER A 85 -26.90 -6.06 11.67
N GLU A 86 -26.91 -4.98 12.46
CA GLU A 86 -28.07 -4.56 13.24
C GLU A 86 -29.23 -4.14 12.32
N GLU A 87 -30.46 -4.51 12.68
CA GLU A 87 -31.68 -4.07 12.01
C GLU A 87 -32.60 -3.28 12.95
N PRO A 88 -33.01 -2.04 12.60
CA PRO A 88 -32.69 -1.31 11.37
C PRO A 88 -31.22 -0.83 11.32
N ARG A 89 -30.60 -0.90 10.15
CA ARG A 89 -29.18 -0.51 9.97
C ARG A 89 -28.98 0.98 10.29
N SER A 90 -28.04 1.27 11.18
CA SER A 90 -27.59 2.63 11.46
C SER A 90 -26.50 3.06 10.47
N ALA A 91 -26.34 4.37 10.29
CA ALA A 91 -25.25 4.90 9.49
C ALA A 91 -23.90 4.62 10.18
N TRP A 92 -22.91 4.17 9.41
CA TRP A 92 -21.60 3.87 9.96
C TRP A 92 -20.92 5.09 10.60
N ASN A 93 -20.34 4.89 11.80
CA ASN A 93 -19.61 5.92 12.51
C ASN A 93 -18.17 6.08 11.96
N ASN A 94 -17.99 7.06 11.08
CA ASN A 94 -16.71 7.44 10.47
C ASN A 94 -15.76 8.23 11.41
N SER A 95 -16.07 8.36 12.70
CA SER A 95 -15.15 8.99 13.64
C SER A 95 -13.85 8.20 13.74
N PRO A 96 -12.67 8.85 13.73
CA PRO A 96 -11.39 8.18 14.02
C PRO A 96 -11.33 7.62 15.43
N LEU A 97 -12.27 8.02 16.32
CA LEU A 97 -12.43 7.48 17.66
C LEU A 97 -13.35 6.24 17.70
N ASN A 98 -13.89 5.81 16.57
CA ASN A 98 -14.67 4.58 16.53
C ASN A 98 -13.77 3.38 16.87
N THR A 99 -13.94 2.84 18.07
CA THR A 99 -14.24 1.42 18.31
C THR A 99 -13.71 0.43 17.28
N ARG A 100 -14.44 0.44 16.17
CA ARG A 100 -14.47 -0.54 15.10
C ARG A 100 -13.93 0.00 13.77
N ARG A 101 -13.27 1.16 13.78
CA ARG A 101 -12.71 1.82 12.56
C ARG A 101 -11.84 0.93 11.68
N ALA A 102 -11.25 -0.12 12.26
CA ALA A 102 -10.43 -1.10 11.54
C ALA A 102 -11.17 -1.74 10.35
N VAL A 103 -12.50 -1.85 10.39
CA VAL A 103 -13.32 -2.32 9.24
C VAL A 103 -13.14 -1.44 8.01
N ASN A 104 -12.83 -0.15 8.17
CA ASN A 104 -12.60 0.77 7.06
C ASN A 104 -11.10 1.04 6.85
N ASP A 105 -10.38 1.37 7.93
CA ASP A 105 -9.01 1.87 7.80
C ASP A 105 -8.04 0.78 7.33
N GLN A 106 -8.25 -0.47 7.78
CA GLN A 106 -7.36 -1.58 7.41
C GLN A 106 -7.46 -1.94 5.93
N PRO A 107 -8.64 -2.25 5.37
CA PRO A 107 -8.71 -2.56 3.94
C PRO A 107 -8.21 -1.42 3.05
N PHE A 108 -8.39 -0.16 3.45
CA PHE A 108 -7.82 0.97 2.71
C PHE A 108 -6.29 0.88 2.70
N GLY A 109 -5.64 0.91 3.86
CA GLY A 109 -4.17 0.89 3.95
C GLY A 109 -3.56 -0.39 3.38
N TRP A 110 -4.19 -1.54 3.59
CA TRP A 110 -3.72 -2.83 3.11
C TRP A 110 -3.72 -2.98 1.59
N MET A 111 -4.63 -2.30 0.88
CA MET A 111 -4.56 -2.24 -0.58
C MET A 111 -3.41 -1.33 -1.03
N TYR A 112 -3.14 -0.22 -0.31
CA TYR A 112 -1.98 0.62 -0.60
C TYR A 112 -0.64 -0.07 -0.33
N ASP A 113 -0.56 -0.99 0.64
CA ASP A 113 0.62 -1.83 0.82
C ASP A 113 0.91 -2.67 -0.44
N VAL A 114 -0.14 -3.25 -1.04
CA VAL A 114 -0.03 -4.01 -2.29
C VAL A 114 0.37 -3.09 -3.44
N ILE A 115 -0.32 -1.95 -3.60
CA ILE A 115 -0.06 -0.96 -4.66
C ILE A 115 1.38 -0.44 -4.59
N SER A 116 1.86 -0.05 -3.41
CA SER A 116 3.22 0.48 -3.24
C SER A 116 4.27 -0.53 -3.69
N ASN A 117 4.16 -1.78 -3.25
CA ASN A 117 5.14 -2.82 -3.58
C ASN A 117 5.14 -3.20 -5.07
N VAL A 118 3.96 -3.25 -5.72
CA VAL A 118 3.91 -3.52 -7.17
C VAL A 118 4.38 -2.31 -7.97
N ASN A 119 4.12 -1.08 -7.52
CA ASN A 119 4.62 0.13 -8.13
C ASN A 119 6.14 0.18 -8.09
N ASP A 120 6.77 -0.11 -6.94
CA ASP A 120 8.23 -0.17 -6.82
C ASP A 120 8.85 -1.16 -7.81
N GLY A 121 8.25 -2.36 -7.93
CA GLY A 121 8.69 -3.36 -8.90
C GLY A 121 8.49 -2.93 -10.36
N LEU A 122 7.37 -2.29 -10.68
CA LEU A 122 7.08 -1.74 -12.00
C LEU A 122 8.04 -0.59 -12.35
N SER A 123 8.30 0.33 -11.43
CA SER A 123 9.25 1.43 -11.59
C SER A 123 10.66 0.90 -11.86
N ALA A 124 11.12 -0.10 -11.09
CA ALA A 124 12.43 -0.71 -11.33
C ALA A 124 12.55 -1.31 -12.74
N MET A 125 11.50 -2.01 -13.20
CA MET A 125 11.47 -2.55 -14.58
C MET A 125 11.35 -1.44 -15.64
N ASN A 126 10.74 -0.29 -15.33
CA ASN A 126 10.73 0.88 -16.22
C ASN A 126 12.10 1.57 -16.31
N GLU A 127 12.87 1.53 -15.23
CA GLU A 127 14.23 2.04 -15.13
C GLU A 127 15.28 1.10 -15.77
N GLY A 128 14.85 -0.06 -16.29
CA GLY A 128 15.67 -0.98 -17.08
C GLY A 128 16.11 -2.25 -16.37
N LEU A 129 15.55 -2.55 -15.19
CA LEU A 129 15.78 -3.84 -14.54
C LEU A 129 15.17 -4.99 -15.36
N GLU A 130 15.99 -5.97 -15.72
CA GLU A 130 15.59 -7.20 -16.40
C GLU A 130 15.64 -8.40 -15.44
N ILE A 131 14.61 -9.23 -15.45
CA ILE A 131 14.50 -10.44 -14.63
C ILE A 131 14.85 -11.65 -15.48
N ILE A 132 16.15 -11.94 -15.56
CA ILE A 132 16.69 -13.07 -16.32
C ILE A 132 16.88 -14.27 -15.39
N VAL A 133 16.22 -15.40 -15.70
CA VAL A 133 16.40 -16.68 -14.97
C VAL A 133 16.76 -17.74 -16.00
N ASP A 134 17.87 -18.45 -15.75
CA ASP A 134 18.39 -19.51 -16.64
C ASP A 134 18.54 -19.09 -18.13
N GLY A 135 18.74 -17.79 -18.39
CA GLY A 135 18.90 -17.22 -19.73
C GLY A 135 17.59 -16.81 -20.42
N GLU A 136 16.44 -16.99 -19.76
CA GLU A 136 15.14 -16.55 -20.24
C GLU A 136 14.70 -15.24 -19.57
N ASP A 137 14.09 -14.35 -20.35
CA ASP A 137 13.57 -13.08 -19.85
C ASP A 137 12.15 -13.24 -19.27
N HIS A 138 12.06 -13.13 -17.94
CA HIS A 138 10.80 -13.18 -17.20
C HIS A 138 10.25 -11.79 -16.86
N THR A 139 10.88 -10.72 -17.33
CA THR A 139 10.43 -9.33 -17.10
C THR A 139 8.99 -9.11 -17.59
N PRO A 140 8.57 -9.57 -18.80
CA PRO A 140 7.19 -9.41 -19.24
C PRO A 140 6.18 -10.11 -18.33
N ARG A 141 6.52 -11.30 -17.82
CA ARG A 141 5.68 -12.04 -16.88
C ARG A 141 5.51 -11.30 -15.56
N ALA A 142 6.62 -10.79 -15.00
CA ALA A 142 6.58 -10.04 -13.75
C ALA A 142 5.77 -8.74 -13.90
N ARG A 143 5.94 -8.04 -15.02
CA ARG A 143 5.18 -6.83 -15.36
C ARG A 143 3.69 -7.10 -15.49
N ALA A 144 3.30 -8.15 -16.22
CA ALA A 144 1.90 -8.55 -16.35
C ALA A 144 1.27 -8.87 -14.98
N PHE A 145 2.00 -9.61 -14.14
CA PHE A 145 1.52 -9.98 -12.81
C PHE A 145 1.40 -8.76 -11.87
N ALA A 146 2.38 -7.86 -11.90
CA ALA A 146 2.34 -6.61 -11.14
C ALA A 146 1.16 -5.73 -11.55
N LYS A 147 0.90 -5.57 -12.87
CA LYS A 147 -0.26 -4.83 -13.39
C LYS A 147 -1.60 -5.45 -12.99
N LEU A 148 -1.71 -6.77 -13.05
CA LEU A 148 -2.89 -7.48 -12.55
C LEU A 148 -3.15 -7.16 -11.07
N LEU A 149 -2.11 -7.23 -10.24
CA LEU A 149 -2.21 -6.95 -8.80
C LEU A 149 -2.53 -5.48 -8.50
N GLN A 150 -1.94 -4.55 -9.26
CA GLN A 150 -2.25 -3.12 -9.20
C GLN A 150 -3.74 -2.88 -9.47
N GLY A 151 -4.25 -3.46 -10.56
CA GLY A 151 -5.67 -3.40 -10.91
C GLY A 151 -6.59 -4.08 -9.90
N LEU A 152 -6.23 -5.25 -9.37
CA LEU A 152 -7.01 -5.93 -8.33
C LEU A 152 -7.12 -5.09 -7.04
N ALA A 153 -6.02 -4.45 -6.63
CA ALA A 153 -6.01 -3.62 -5.43
C ALA A 153 -6.86 -2.35 -5.60
N TYR A 154 -6.73 -1.64 -6.73
CA TYR A 154 -7.60 -0.49 -7.03
C TYR A 154 -9.06 -0.88 -7.23
N GLY A 155 -9.32 -2.02 -7.87
CA GLY A 155 -10.66 -2.57 -8.02
C GLY A 155 -11.32 -2.82 -6.67
N TYR A 156 -10.56 -3.36 -5.71
CA TYR A 156 -11.03 -3.55 -4.35
C TYR A 156 -11.33 -2.22 -3.64
N LEU A 157 -10.46 -1.22 -3.80
CA LEU A 157 -10.70 0.13 -3.25
C LEU A 157 -11.98 0.76 -3.83
N GLY A 158 -12.16 0.72 -5.15
CA GLY A 158 -13.33 1.29 -5.82
C GLY A 158 -14.65 0.54 -5.54
N LEU A 159 -14.59 -0.72 -5.10
CA LEU A 159 -15.78 -1.46 -4.67
C LEU A 159 -16.20 -1.13 -3.23
N LEU A 160 -15.25 -0.74 -2.37
CA LEU A 160 -15.47 -0.58 -0.93
C LEU A 160 -15.59 0.88 -0.49
N PHE A 161 -14.96 1.83 -1.20
CA PHE A 161 -14.88 3.24 -0.81
C PHE A 161 -15.42 4.17 -1.89
N ASP A 162 -16.04 5.28 -1.47
CA ASP A 162 -16.57 6.30 -2.39
C ASP A 162 -15.48 7.01 -3.22
N LYS A 163 -14.24 7.01 -2.73
CA LYS A 163 -13.10 7.66 -3.36
C LYS A 163 -11.76 7.10 -2.86
N ALA A 164 -10.73 7.16 -3.69
CA ALA A 164 -9.36 6.77 -3.35
C ALA A 164 -8.34 7.67 -4.07
N VAL A 165 -7.10 7.74 -3.56
CA VAL A 165 -6.00 8.42 -4.25
C VAL A 165 -5.40 7.48 -5.28
N ILE A 166 -5.21 7.94 -6.51
CA ILE A 166 -4.56 7.15 -7.56
C ILE A 166 -3.07 7.50 -7.59
N VAL A 167 -2.25 6.46 -7.42
CA VAL A 167 -0.79 6.45 -7.41
C VAL A 167 -0.30 5.28 -8.25
N THR A 168 0.57 5.56 -9.20
CA THR A 168 1.13 4.61 -10.17
C THR A 168 2.65 4.56 -10.04
N GLU A 169 3.26 3.64 -10.77
CA GLU A 169 4.72 3.51 -10.88
C GLU A 169 5.41 4.69 -11.59
N PHE A 170 4.63 5.65 -12.08
CA PHE A 170 5.11 6.87 -12.77
C PHE A 170 5.03 8.12 -11.89
N ASP A 171 4.42 8.03 -10.71
CA ASP A 171 4.28 9.15 -9.79
C ASP A 171 5.50 9.29 -8.88
N ASP A 172 5.98 10.51 -8.69
CA ASP A 172 6.94 10.84 -7.63
C ASP A 172 6.18 11.13 -6.34
N LEU A 173 6.33 10.27 -5.33
CA LEU A 173 5.65 10.41 -4.04
C LEU A 173 6.10 11.63 -3.23
N GLU A 174 7.28 12.19 -3.51
CA GLU A 174 7.72 13.43 -2.85
C GLU A 174 6.98 14.66 -3.40
N GLU A 175 6.54 14.60 -4.66
CA GLU A 175 5.83 15.69 -5.34
C GLU A 175 4.31 15.47 -5.43
N LYS A 176 3.84 14.22 -5.32
CA LYS A 176 2.43 13.86 -5.48
C LYS A 176 1.57 14.37 -4.31
N ASP A 177 0.50 15.10 -4.65
CA ASP A 177 -0.53 15.46 -3.66
C ASP A 177 -1.38 14.24 -3.30
N LEU A 178 -1.11 13.65 -2.12
CA LEU A 178 -1.85 12.52 -1.57
C LEU A 178 -3.19 12.92 -0.92
N THR A 179 -3.62 14.16 -1.08
CA THR A 179 -4.95 14.64 -0.64
C THR A 179 -5.95 14.77 -1.79
N GLU A 180 -5.50 14.52 -3.03
CA GLU A 180 -6.34 14.48 -4.23
C GLU A 180 -6.98 13.09 -4.38
N TYR A 181 -8.24 12.97 -3.97
CA TYR A 181 -9.01 11.73 -4.06
C TYR A 181 -9.91 11.74 -5.29
N GLU A 182 -9.86 10.65 -6.05
CA GLU A 182 -10.72 10.40 -7.20
C GLU A 182 -11.96 9.59 -6.80
N PRO A 183 -13.14 9.89 -7.37
CA PRO A 183 -14.36 9.16 -7.05
C PRO A 183 -14.29 7.71 -7.55
N TYR A 184 -15.02 6.81 -6.88
CA TYR A 184 -14.95 5.37 -7.14
C TYR A 184 -15.11 4.95 -8.62
N PRO A 185 -15.92 5.61 -9.49
CA PRO A 185 -15.99 5.21 -10.89
C PRO A 185 -14.65 5.41 -11.61
N VAL A 186 -13.94 6.49 -11.31
CA VAL A 186 -12.60 6.76 -11.87
C VAL A 186 -11.59 5.74 -11.35
N VAL A 187 -11.66 5.40 -10.06
CA VAL A 187 -10.79 4.36 -9.45
C VAL A 187 -11.03 2.99 -10.10
N ILE A 188 -12.29 2.62 -10.36
CA ILE A 188 -12.65 1.38 -11.05
C ILE A 188 -12.18 1.41 -12.52
N ASP A 189 -12.37 2.51 -13.24
CA ASP A 189 -11.90 2.64 -14.63
C ASP A 189 -10.36 2.51 -14.70
N THR A 190 -9.63 3.10 -13.75
CA THR A 190 -8.18 2.91 -13.62
C THR A 190 -7.80 1.47 -13.32
N ALA A 191 -8.52 0.80 -12.41
CA ALA A 191 -8.30 -0.61 -12.11
C ALA A 191 -8.46 -1.50 -13.34
N LEU A 192 -9.51 -1.24 -14.15
CA LEU A 192 -9.76 -1.96 -15.39
C LEU A 192 -8.65 -1.71 -16.42
N SER A 193 -8.19 -0.46 -16.57
CA SER A 193 -7.06 -0.14 -17.45
C SER A 193 -5.80 -0.93 -17.08
N MET A 194 -5.50 -1.07 -15.79
CA MET A 194 -4.34 -1.84 -15.33
C MET A 194 -4.48 -3.34 -15.61
N ILE A 195 -5.71 -3.88 -15.51
CA ILE A 195 -6.00 -5.26 -15.88
C ILE A 195 -5.88 -5.44 -17.41
N ASP A 196 -6.36 -4.48 -18.20
CA ASP A 196 -6.23 -4.49 -19.66
C ASP A 196 -4.75 -4.43 -20.10
N GLU A 197 -3.93 -3.62 -19.43
CA GLU A 197 -2.47 -3.61 -19.63
C GLU A 197 -1.85 -4.98 -19.33
N ALA A 198 -2.26 -5.63 -18.23
CA ALA A 198 -1.80 -6.97 -17.91
C ALA A 198 -2.19 -7.97 -19.00
N ILE A 199 -3.44 -7.93 -19.48
CA ILE A 199 -3.93 -8.78 -20.58
C ILE A 199 -3.09 -8.54 -21.84
N ALA A 200 -2.87 -7.29 -22.23
CA ALA A 200 -2.08 -6.96 -23.42
C ALA A 200 -0.65 -7.52 -23.34
N ILE A 201 0.00 -7.46 -22.17
CA ILE A 201 1.32 -8.06 -21.98
C ILE A 201 1.24 -9.59 -22.09
N MET A 202 0.22 -10.22 -21.48
CA MET A 202 0.04 -11.67 -21.54
C MET A 202 -0.29 -12.18 -22.95
N GLU A 203 -0.99 -11.41 -23.78
CA GLU A 203 -1.28 -11.78 -25.17
C GLU A 203 -0.07 -11.59 -26.08
N ALA A 204 0.78 -10.62 -25.78
CA ALA A 204 2.00 -10.34 -26.54
C ALA A 204 3.16 -11.30 -26.23
N ASN A 205 3.07 -12.10 -25.17
CA ASN A 205 4.15 -12.94 -24.68
C ASN A 205 3.67 -14.38 -24.39
N ALA A 206 4.55 -15.36 -24.57
CA ALA A 206 4.32 -16.72 -24.09
C ALA A 206 5.11 -16.93 -22.79
N PHE A 207 4.48 -17.53 -21.78
CA PHE A 207 5.13 -17.87 -20.52
C PHE A 207 5.28 -19.39 -20.41
N THR A 208 6.47 -19.85 -20.05
CA THR A 208 6.81 -21.26 -19.81
C THR A 208 7.07 -21.53 -18.34
#